data_AF-A0A397BRI9-F1
#
_entry.id   AF-A0A397BRI9-F1
#
_cell.length_a   1.000
_cell.length_b   1.000
_cell.length_c   1.000
_cell.angle_alpha   90.00
_cell.angle_beta   90.00
_cell.angle_gamma   90.00
#
_symmetry.space_group_name_H-M   'P 1'
#
loop_
_entity.id
_entity.type
_entity.pdbx_description
1 polymer ?
#
loop_
_entity_poly.entity_id
_entity_poly.type
_entity_poly.pdbx_seq_one_letter_code
_entity_poly.pdbx_strand_id
1 'polypeptide(L)'
;MHVMRKSYVNLVEEALLVSRELIRVAILWHEMWHEGLEEASRLYFGEHDVEGMMAVLQPLHVMMDKGPETLREVSFNQAFGRDLKEAYEWIQRYLNPQLGANEADLNRAWDLYYYVFRRINKQLPQLTTLELQYVSPNLLQARNLQLAVPGTDTNTYYLL
;
A
#
# COMPACT_ATOMS: atom_id res chain seq x y z
N MET A 1 24.58 -1.42 -6.92
CA MET A 1 23.91 -0.27 -7.56
C MET A 1 24.89 0.78 -8.13
N HIS A 2 25.81 1.35 -7.34
CA HIS A 2 26.62 2.51 -7.79
C HIS A 2 27.59 2.22 -8.95
N VAL A 3 28.16 1.00 -9.02
CA VAL A 3 29.04 0.58 -10.12
C VAL A 3 28.24 0.23 -11.39
N MET A 4 27.09 -0.44 -11.27
CA MET A 4 26.19 -0.73 -12.42
C MET A 4 25.60 0.55 -13.03
N ARG A 5 25.24 1.54 -12.22
CA ARG A 5 24.79 2.86 -12.73
C ARG A 5 25.87 3.56 -13.56
N LYS A 6 27.16 3.37 -13.29
CA LYS A 6 28.23 4.01 -14.08
C LYS A 6 28.35 3.45 -15.50
N SER A 7 27.92 2.21 -15.74
CA SER A 7 28.09 1.52 -17.01
C SER A 7 26.78 1.31 -17.79
N TYR A 8 25.64 1.24 -17.09
CA TYR A 8 24.33 0.94 -17.68
C TYR A 8 23.21 1.77 -17.04
N VAL A 9 23.34 3.10 -17.10
CA VAL A 9 22.38 4.04 -16.49
C VAL A 9 20.94 3.72 -16.89
N ASN A 10 20.67 3.63 -18.21
CA ASN A 10 19.31 3.44 -18.72
C ASN A 10 18.68 2.12 -18.26
N LEU A 11 19.43 1.01 -18.33
CA LEU A 11 18.96 -0.30 -17.89
C LEU A 11 18.60 -0.32 -16.40
N VAL A 12 19.40 0.34 -15.56
CA VAL A 12 19.11 0.43 -14.12
C VAL A 12 17.87 1.26 -13.86
N GLU A 13 17.69 2.39 -14.54
CA GLU A 13 16.49 3.22 -14.39
C GLU A 13 15.22 2.52 -14.89
N GLU A 14 15.29 1.83 -16.03
CA GLU A 14 14.19 1.02 -16.56
C GLU A 14 13.81 -0.11 -15.59
N ALA A 15 14.80 -0.85 -15.07
CA ALA A 15 14.58 -1.92 -14.10
C ALA A 15 13.92 -1.40 -12.82
N LEU A 16 14.36 -0.24 -12.32
CA LEU A 16 13.80 0.39 -11.13
C LEU A 16 12.36 0.86 -11.35
N LEU A 17 12.06 1.46 -12.51
CA LEU A 17 10.70 1.88 -12.88
C LEU A 17 9.77 0.66 -12.97
N VAL A 18 10.17 -0.36 -13.75
CA VAL A 18 9.35 -1.55 -13.95
C VAL A 18 9.12 -2.29 -12.63
N SER A 19 10.17 -2.49 -11.83
CA SER A 19 10.06 -3.16 -10.53
C SER A 19 9.12 -2.42 -9.58
N ARG A 20 9.26 -1.10 -9.46
CA ARG A 20 8.41 -0.28 -8.58
C ARG A 20 6.95 -0.37 -8.97
N GLU A 21 6.66 -0.22 -10.26
CA GLU A 21 5.30 -0.16 -10.74
C GLU A 21 4.64 -1.55 -10.76
N LEU A 22 5.39 -2.63 -10.97
CA LEU A 22 4.89 -3.98 -10.80
C LEU A 22 4.51 -4.26 -9.35
N ILE A 23 5.33 -3.83 -8.39
CA ILE A 23 4.99 -3.96 -6.96
C ILE A 23 3.72 -3.17 -6.63
N ARG A 24 3.59 -1.93 -7.13
CA ARG A 24 2.40 -1.09 -6.94
C ARG A 24 1.13 -1.71 -7.52
N VAL A 25 1.22 -2.30 -8.72
CA VAL A 25 0.09 -2.95 -9.38
C VAL A 25 -0.28 -4.29 -8.71
N ALA A 26 0.71 -4.98 -8.14
CA ALA A 26 0.50 -6.27 -7.49
C ALA A 26 -0.25 -6.18 -6.15
N ILE A 27 -0.22 -5.02 -5.48
CA ILE A 27 -0.87 -4.84 -4.17
C ILE A 27 -1.52 -3.45 -4.11
N LEU A 28 -2.85 -3.41 -4.24
CA LEU A 28 -3.62 -2.17 -4.20
C LEU A 28 -3.78 -1.68 -2.76
N TRP A 29 -3.95 -0.37 -2.59
CA TRP A 29 -4.30 0.22 -1.28
C TRP A 29 -5.55 -0.42 -0.65
N HIS A 30 -6.52 -0.87 -1.45
CA HIS A 30 -7.69 -1.58 -0.95
C HIS A 30 -7.33 -2.89 -0.26
N GLU A 31 -6.39 -3.65 -0.84
CA GLU A 31 -5.94 -4.94 -0.30
C GLU A 31 -5.11 -4.70 0.96
N MET A 32 -4.16 -3.75 0.91
CA MET A 32 -3.33 -3.38 2.07
C MET A 32 -4.16 -2.93 3.27
N TRP A 33 -5.16 -2.08 3.04
CA TRP A 33 -6.05 -1.61 4.10
C TRP A 33 -7.01 -2.70 4.57
N HIS A 34 -7.46 -3.61 3.71
CA HIS A 34 -8.32 -4.71 4.13
C HIS A 34 -7.56 -5.68 5.04
N GLU A 35 -6.42 -6.19 4.58
CA GLU A 35 -5.57 -7.12 5.33
C GLU A 35 -5.05 -6.49 6.62
N GLY A 36 -4.55 -5.25 6.54
CA GLY A 36 -4.03 -4.54 7.71
C GLY A 36 -5.09 -4.24 8.77
N LEU A 37 -6.34 -3.93 8.37
CA LEU A 37 -7.43 -3.74 9.33
C LEU A 37 -7.90 -5.07 9.94
N GLU A 38 -7.88 -6.15 9.17
CA GLU A 38 -8.18 -7.49 9.70
C GLU A 38 -7.14 -7.91 10.75
N GLU A 39 -5.86 -7.75 10.46
CA GLU A 39 -4.78 -8.10 11.39
C GLU A 39 -4.73 -7.18 12.61
N ALA A 40 -4.86 -5.86 12.43
CA ALA A 40 -4.92 -4.92 13.55
C ALA A 40 -6.11 -5.21 14.48
N SER A 41 -7.26 -5.62 13.92
CA SER A 41 -8.44 -6.02 14.68
C SER A 41 -8.17 -7.28 15.50
N ARG A 42 -7.49 -8.28 14.91
CA ARG A 42 -7.09 -9.51 15.60
C ARG A 42 -6.20 -9.23 16.81
N LEU A 43 -5.18 -8.38 16.63
CA LEU A 43 -4.25 -7.99 17.69
C LEU A 43 -4.98 -7.24 18.82
N TYR A 44 -5.81 -6.26 18.49
CA TYR A 44 -6.48 -5.45 19.50
C TYR A 44 -7.61 -6.20 20.24
N PHE A 45 -8.58 -6.75 19.51
CA PHE A 45 -9.76 -7.38 20.11
C PHE A 45 -9.49 -8.80 20.59
N GLY A 46 -8.55 -9.52 19.96
CA GLY A 46 -8.22 -10.90 20.31
C GLY A 46 -7.10 -11.01 21.35
N GLU A 47 -6.04 -10.21 21.22
CA GLU A 47 -4.84 -10.30 22.06
C GLU A 47 -4.68 -9.14 23.05
N HIS A 48 -5.52 -8.10 22.96
CA HIS A 48 -5.37 -6.86 23.71
C HIS A 48 -4.02 -6.16 23.47
N ASP A 49 -3.41 -6.39 22.31
CA ASP A 49 -2.12 -5.84 21.92
C ASP A 49 -2.29 -4.53 21.12
N VAL A 50 -2.25 -3.41 21.83
CA VAL A 50 -2.32 -2.06 21.23
C VAL A 50 -1.03 -1.72 20.48
N GLU A 51 0.13 -2.19 20.95
CA GLU A 51 1.42 -1.89 20.32
C GLU A 51 1.54 -2.62 18.98
N GLY A 52 1.20 -3.91 18.95
CA GLY A 52 1.11 -4.70 17.73
C GLY A 52 0.10 -4.13 16.73
N MET A 53 -1.10 -3.77 17.20
CA MET A 53 -2.11 -3.09 16.37
C MET A 53 -1.51 -1.84 15.71
N MET A 54 -0.77 -1.02 16.47
CA MET A 54 -0.14 0.19 15.93
C MET A 54 0.99 -0.09 14.95
N ALA A 55 1.80 -1.12 15.19
CA ALA A 55 2.84 -1.54 14.26
C ALA A 55 2.27 -1.92 12.88
N VAL A 56 1.02 -2.39 12.82
CA VAL A 56 0.31 -2.70 11.57
C VAL A 56 -0.30 -1.44 10.93
N LEU A 57 -0.99 -0.60 11.71
CA LEU A 57 -1.72 0.55 11.17
C LEU A 57 -0.82 1.73 10.76
N GLN A 58 0.26 1.98 11.50
CA GLN A 58 1.11 3.16 11.26
C GLN A 58 1.73 3.18 9.86
N PRO A 59 2.32 2.08 9.33
CA PRO A 59 2.85 2.07 7.97
C PRO A 59 1.80 2.40 6.89
N LEU A 60 0.54 2.00 7.10
CA LEU A 60 -0.56 2.28 6.17
C LEU A 60 -0.92 3.77 6.18
N HIS A 61 -0.96 4.41 7.34
CA HIS A 61 -1.15 5.85 7.43
C HIS A 61 0.01 6.63 6.82
N VAL A 62 1.26 6.20 7.07
CA VAL A 62 2.45 6.80 6.44
C VAL A 62 2.39 6.66 4.91
N MET A 63 1.86 5.56 4.39
CA MET A 63 1.62 5.39 2.95
C MET A 63 0.59 6.41 2.44
N MET A 64 -0.52 6.60 3.14
CA MET A 64 -1.55 7.58 2.77
C MET A 64 -1.02 9.03 2.80
N ASP A 65 -0.18 9.35 3.79
CA ASP A 65 0.42 10.69 3.95
C ASP A 65 1.39 11.06 2.82
N LYS A 66 2.04 10.07 2.17
CA LYS A 66 2.84 10.31 0.95
C LYS A 66 1.99 10.81 -0.21
N GLY A 67 0.68 10.57 -0.17
CA GLY A 67 -0.28 10.97 -1.18
C GLY A 67 -0.38 9.98 -2.34
N PRO A 68 -1.47 10.11 -3.13
CA PRO A 68 -1.71 9.22 -4.26
C PRO A 68 -0.81 9.57 -5.46
N GLU A 69 -0.26 8.54 -6.11
CA GLU A 69 0.55 8.62 -7.33
C GLU A 69 -0.23 8.15 -8.59
N THR A 70 -1.36 7.44 -8.40
CA THR A 70 -2.18 6.91 -9.50
C THR A 70 -3.65 7.31 -9.38
N LEU A 71 -4.40 7.27 -10.48
CA LEU A 71 -5.84 7.59 -10.46
C LEU A 71 -6.64 6.65 -9.53
N ARG A 72 -6.19 5.40 -9.42
CA ARG A 72 -6.76 4.42 -8.49
C ARG A 72 -6.54 4.84 -7.03
N GLU A 73 -5.32 5.26 -6.69
CA GLU A 73 -4.98 5.76 -5.35
C GLU A 73 -5.71 7.07 -5.05
N VAL A 74 -5.85 7.97 -6.03
CA VAL A 74 -6.67 9.19 -5.90
C VAL A 74 -8.11 8.83 -5.54
N SER A 75 -8.70 7.87 -6.25
CA SER A 75 -10.07 7.41 -6.00
C SER A 75 -10.23 6.79 -4.62
N PHE A 76 -9.25 5.99 -4.16
CA PHE A 76 -9.24 5.46 -2.79
C PHE A 76 -9.17 6.58 -1.75
N ASN A 77 -8.23 7.52 -1.93
CA ASN A 77 -8.03 8.62 -1.00
C ASN A 77 -9.27 9.51 -0.89
N GLN A 78 -9.94 9.78 -2.01
CA GLN A 78 -11.21 10.52 -2.02
C GLN A 78 -12.34 9.75 -1.30
N ALA A 79 -12.37 8.42 -1.39
CA ALA A 79 -13.44 7.61 -0.83
C ALA A 79 -13.29 7.31 0.67
N PHE A 80 -12.06 7.23 1.17
CA PHE A 80 -11.74 6.72 2.52
C PHE A 80 -10.72 7.56 3.30
N GLY A 81 -9.95 8.43 2.65
CA GLY A 81 -8.80 9.11 3.27
C GLY A 81 -9.16 10.00 4.45
N ARG A 82 -10.33 10.67 4.40
CA ARG A 82 -10.83 11.46 5.53
C ARG A 82 -11.10 10.60 6.75
N ASP A 83 -11.85 9.51 6.59
CA ASP A 83 -12.27 8.66 7.69
C ASP A 83 -11.06 7.93 8.31
N LEU A 84 -10.13 7.47 7.47
CA LEU A 84 -8.87 6.85 7.92
C LEU A 84 -8.02 7.84 8.73
N LYS A 85 -7.86 9.07 8.22
CA LYS A 85 -7.10 10.10 8.94
C LYS A 85 -7.74 10.44 10.29
N GLU A 86 -9.05 10.62 10.33
CA GLU A 86 -9.78 10.90 11.57
C GLU A 86 -9.65 9.74 12.57
N ALA A 87 -9.73 8.49 12.10
CA ALA A 87 -9.51 7.30 12.94
C ALA A 87 -8.10 7.29 13.54
N TYR A 88 -7.09 7.69 12.77
CA TYR A 88 -5.71 7.78 13.24
C TYR A 88 -5.54 8.88 14.30
N GLU A 89 -6.14 10.05 14.09
CA GLU A 89 -6.12 11.16 15.06
C GLU A 89 -6.68 10.73 16.43
N TRP A 90 -7.73 9.91 16.44
CA TRP A 90 -8.26 9.31 17.68
C TRP A 90 -7.26 8.38 18.35
N ILE A 91 -6.55 7.52 17.60
CA ILE A 91 -5.50 6.69 18.20
C ILE A 91 -4.34 7.53 18.74
N GLN A 92 -3.89 8.54 17.98
CA GLN A 92 -2.81 9.44 18.44
C GLN A 92 -3.19 10.15 19.75
N ARG A 93 -4.48 10.48 19.90
CA ARG A 93 -5.00 11.06 21.15
C ARG A 93 -4.95 10.06 22.30
N TYR A 94 -5.36 8.81 22.08
CA TYR A 94 -5.28 7.73 23.08
C TYR A 94 -3.84 7.48 23.55
N LEU A 95 -2.89 7.49 22.61
CA LEU A 95 -1.47 7.23 22.89
C LEU A 95 -0.75 8.43 23.52
N ASN A 96 -1.37 9.61 23.58
CA ASN A 96 -0.72 10.80 24.11
C ASN A 96 -0.58 10.71 25.64
N PRO A 97 0.65 10.63 26.18
CA PRO A 97 0.87 10.48 27.62
C PRO A 97 0.33 11.65 28.47
N GLN A 98 0.13 12.82 27.87
CA GLN A 98 -0.35 14.03 28.55
C GLN A 98 -1.88 14.05 28.69
N LEU A 99 -2.60 13.32 27.85
CA LEU A 99 -4.07 13.27 27.87
C LEU A 99 -4.61 12.11 28.70
N GLY A 100 -3.78 11.09 28.96
CA GLY A 100 -4.16 9.85 29.60
C GLY A 100 -4.89 8.91 28.64
N ALA A 101 -4.74 7.60 28.87
CA ALA A 101 -5.40 6.59 28.05
C ALA A 101 -6.93 6.63 28.28
N ASN A 102 -7.67 6.86 27.20
CA ASN A 102 -9.13 6.95 27.22
C ASN A 102 -9.73 6.01 26.18
N GLU A 103 -10.30 4.89 26.64
CA GLU A 103 -10.90 3.86 25.80
C GLU A 103 -12.01 4.40 24.87
N ALA A 104 -12.67 5.52 25.20
CA ALA A 104 -13.63 6.13 24.31
C ALA A 104 -13.00 6.66 22.99
N ASP A 105 -11.72 7.05 23.02
CA ASP A 105 -11.00 7.50 21.83
C ASP A 105 -10.68 6.29 20.92
N LEU A 106 -10.25 5.15 21.47
CA LEU A 106 -10.06 3.91 20.70
C LEU A 106 -11.36 3.40 20.08
N ASN A 107 -12.46 3.42 20.83
CA ASN A 107 -13.76 3.00 20.29
C ASN A 107 -14.18 3.85 19.08
N ARG A 108 -13.96 5.18 19.12
CA ARG A 108 -14.23 6.06 17.97
C ARG A 108 -13.35 5.76 16.77
N ALA A 109 -12.07 5.47 17.00
CA ALA A 109 -11.17 5.05 15.93
C ALA A 109 -11.68 3.77 15.26
N TRP A 110 -12.07 2.77 16.06
CA TRP A 110 -12.55 1.48 15.56
C TRP A 110 -13.89 1.56 14.83
N ASP A 111 -14.79 2.46 15.23
CA ASP A 111 -16.03 2.71 14.46
C ASP A 111 -15.73 3.17 13.03
N LEU A 112 -14.77 4.08 12.86
CA LEU A 112 -14.34 4.59 11.56
C LEU A 112 -13.59 3.52 10.75
N TYR A 113 -12.66 2.80 11.37
CA TYR A 113 -11.97 1.70 10.69
C TYR A 113 -12.91 0.60 10.24
N TYR A 114 -13.86 0.21 11.09
CA TYR A 114 -14.86 -0.80 10.73
C TYR A 114 -15.76 -0.32 9.59
N TYR A 115 -16.16 0.96 9.59
CA TYR A 115 -16.89 1.56 8.48
C TYR A 115 -16.12 1.45 7.15
N VAL A 116 -14.83 1.81 7.15
CA VAL A 116 -13.97 1.72 5.96
C VAL A 116 -13.79 0.26 5.54
N PHE A 117 -13.44 -0.63 6.46
CA PHE A 117 -13.26 -2.07 6.21
C PHE A 117 -14.49 -2.69 5.53
N ARG A 118 -15.70 -2.40 6.05
CA ARG A 118 -16.95 -2.91 5.48
C ARG A 118 -17.19 -2.44 4.05
N ARG A 119 -16.77 -1.23 3.69
CA ARG A 119 -16.89 -0.72 2.32
C ARG A 119 -15.85 -1.35 1.41
N ILE A 120 -14.60 -1.47 1.86
CA ILE A 120 -13.53 -2.14 1.11
C ILE A 120 -13.88 -3.61 0.84
N ASN A 121 -14.32 -4.34 1.87
CA ASN A 121 -14.70 -5.76 1.77
C ASN A 121 -15.82 -6.01 0.74
N LYS A 122 -16.71 -5.03 0.52
CA LYS A 122 -17.73 -5.09 -0.53
C LYS A 122 -17.19 -4.80 -1.94
N GLN A 123 -16.16 -3.97 -2.05
CA GLN A 123 -15.58 -3.56 -3.33
C GLN A 123 -14.55 -4.57 -3.85
N LEU A 124 -13.75 -5.19 -2.97
CA LEU A 124 -12.66 -6.11 -3.35
C LEU A 124 -13.08 -7.22 -4.32
N PRO A 125 -14.21 -7.94 -4.14
CA PRO A 125 -14.61 -9.00 -5.07
C PRO A 125 -14.87 -8.51 -6.50
N GLN A 126 -15.11 -7.21 -6.69
CA GLN A 126 -15.35 -6.61 -8.00
C GLN A 126 -14.03 -6.21 -8.70
N LEU A 127 -12.89 -6.23 -7.99
CA LEU A 127 -11.58 -5.82 -8.51
C LEU A 127 -10.85 -6.99 -9.18
N THR A 128 -11.50 -7.61 -10.17
CA THR A 128 -10.95 -8.76 -10.89
C THR A 128 -10.07 -8.37 -12.08
N THR A 129 -10.23 -7.15 -12.59
CA THR A 129 -9.47 -6.61 -13.71
C THR A 129 -8.93 -5.23 -13.37
N LEU A 130 -7.65 -5.00 -13.72
CA LEU A 130 -6.96 -3.73 -13.50
C LEU A 130 -6.56 -3.13 -14.84
N GLU A 131 -7.19 -2.01 -15.22
CA GLU A 131 -6.77 -1.26 -16.38
C GLU A 131 -5.54 -0.43 -16.05
N LEU A 132 -4.45 -0.69 -16.79
CA LEU A 132 -3.13 -0.12 -16.53
C LEU A 132 -3.13 1.43 -16.50
N GLN A 133 -4.02 2.07 -17.27
CA GLN A 133 -4.19 3.53 -17.27
C GLN A 133 -4.57 4.11 -15.89
N TYR A 134 -5.25 3.33 -15.04
CA TYR A 134 -5.67 3.79 -13.72
C TYR A 134 -4.70 3.36 -12.61
N VAL A 135 -3.96 2.26 -12.80
CA VAL A 135 -3.09 1.67 -11.76
C VAL A 135 -1.59 1.86 -12.00
N SER A 136 -1.15 2.11 -13.22
CA SER A 136 0.25 2.48 -13.53
C SER A 136 0.37 3.11 -14.93
N PRO A 137 0.21 4.44 -15.05
CA PRO A 137 0.47 5.15 -16.31
C PRO A 137 1.92 4.97 -16.80
N ASN A 138 2.88 4.77 -15.89
CA ASN A 138 4.28 4.56 -16.22
C ASN A 138 4.49 3.24 -16.97
N LEU A 139 3.89 2.13 -16.51
CA LEU A 139 3.94 0.86 -17.25
C LEU A 139 3.16 0.94 -18.56
N LEU A 140 2.06 1.73 -18.60
CA LEU A 140 1.33 1.94 -19.85
C LEU A 140 2.20 2.64 -20.91
N GLN A 141 3.03 3.59 -20.51
CA GLN A 141 3.93 4.34 -21.39
C GLN A 141 5.25 3.60 -21.67
N ALA A 142 5.65 2.66 -20.82
CA ALA A 142 6.86 1.87 -21.00
C ALA A 142 6.78 1.05 -22.30
N ARG A 143 7.61 1.42 -23.27
CA ARG A 143 7.70 0.77 -24.60
C ARG A 143 9.15 0.69 -25.02
N ASN A 144 9.50 -0.39 -25.72
CA ASN A 144 10.84 -0.61 -26.29
C ASN A 144 11.97 -0.49 -25.25
N LEU A 145 11.77 -1.05 -24.05
CA LEU A 145 12.77 -1.08 -22.98
C LEU A 145 13.98 -1.95 -23.40
N GLN A 146 15.16 -1.58 -22.94
CA GLN A 146 16.37 -2.41 -23.05
C GLN A 146 16.35 -3.59 -22.07
N LEU A 147 15.54 -3.46 -21.01
CA LEU A 147 15.30 -4.50 -20.03
C LEU A 147 14.75 -5.78 -20.69
N ALA A 148 15.44 -6.90 -20.45
CA ALA A 148 14.96 -8.22 -20.85
C ALA A 148 13.63 -8.57 -20.13
N VAL A 149 12.82 -9.41 -20.76
CA VAL A 149 11.57 -9.86 -20.14
C VAL A 149 11.92 -10.67 -18.87
N PRO A 150 11.31 -10.36 -17.71
CA PRO A 150 11.59 -11.10 -16.48
C PRO A 150 11.39 -12.61 -16.69
N GLY A 151 12.41 -13.41 -16.35
CA GLY A 151 12.41 -14.86 -16.52
C GLY A 151 12.82 -15.38 -17.90
N THR A 152 13.17 -14.51 -18.86
CA THR A 152 13.63 -14.95 -20.20
C THR A 152 15.15 -14.95 -20.39
N ASP A 153 15.93 -14.53 -19.38
CA ASP A 153 17.40 -14.65 -19.39
C ASP A 153 17.82 -16.12 -19.25
N THR A 154 17.58 -16.86 -20.31
CA THR A 154 18.24 -18.13 -20.57
C THR A 154 19.63 -17.77 -21.06
N ASN A 155 20.62 -17.87 -20.17
CA ASN A 155 22.01 -17.96 -20.61
C ASN A 155 22.15 -19.29 -21.34
N THR A 156 21.81 -19.29 -22.63
CA THR A 156 21.99 -20.40 -23.55
C THR A 156 23.49 -20.58 -23.73
N TYR A 157 24.09 -21.38 -22.85
CA TYR A 157 25.38 -22.00 -23.10
C TYR A 157 25.20 -23.00 -24.25
N TYR A 158 25.17 -22.52 -25.49
CA TYR A 158 25.58 -23.32 -26.63
C TYR A 158 27.09 -23.42 -26.58
N LEU A 159 27.59 -24.39 -25.82
CA LEU A 159 28.94 -24.91 -26.00
C LEU A 159 28.93 -25.74 -27.29
N LEU A 160 29.49 -25.16 -28.37
CA LEU A 160 30.08 -25.92 -29.47
C LEU A 160 31.58 -26.09 -29.19
#